data_AF-A0A1A8CGC3-F1
#
_entry.id   AF-A0A1A8CGC3-F1
#
_cell.length_a   1.000
_cell.length_b   1.000
_cell.length_c   1.000
_cell.angle_alpha   90.00
_cell.angle_beta   90.00
_cell.angle_gamma   90.00
#
_symmetry.space_group_name_H-M   'P 1'
#
loop_
_entity.id
_entity.type
_entity.pdbx_description
1 polymer ?
#
loop_
_entity_poly.entity_id
_entity_poly.type
_entity_poly.pdbx_seq_one_letter_code
_entity_poly.pdbx_strand_id
1 'polypeptide(L)'
;GDSGGPMVSKQGGVWVQEGIVSYGFGCAQPNYPGVYTRVSQYQSWINDQITSNQPGFVTYMSTGTDGDLSVSCTGLPPITTTAPPVFCGQAPLNSGSLGGSSVTTDGLWPWMASLQKNGQHVCGGTLVSLDFVLSDADCFSKPPNAYQWTVVLGRRKQNGSNANEASFKVSNISLSNIAGSNIALLKLSTRPTLSNYIQPICVVTPGQTFSEGTTCWAAGWSSGQGGAEEVLQQLQTSVVNCGNASTSDIICTEQFTEDQSGSGGPLMCVLD
;
A
#
# COMPACT_ATOMS: atom_id res chain seq x y z
N GLY A 1 -3.80 1.47 -11.48
CA GLY A 1 -3.60 0.86 -10.16
C GLY A 1 -4.88 0.15 -9.75
N ASP A 2 -5.02 -1.19 -9.80
CA ASP A 2 -5.28 -2.25 -8.80
C ASP A 2 -5.50 -1.55 -7.48
N SER A 3 -6.75 -1.47 -7.17
CA SER A 3 -7.20 -2.41 -6.20
C SER A 3 -6.09 -2.95 -5.28
N GLY A 4 -5.85 -2.24 -4.20
CA GLY A 4 -5.16 -2.81 -3.05
C GLY A 4 -3.77 -2.26 -2.84
N GLY A 5 -3.27 -1.50 -3.80
CA GLY A 5 -2.08 -0.71 -3.61
C GLY A 5 -2.27 0.22 -2.41
N PRO A 6 -1.40 0.21 -1.39
CA PRO A 6 -1.45 1.20 -0.33
C PRO A 6 -1.15 2.59 -0.88
N MET A 7 -1.63 3.65 -0.29
CA MET A 7 -1.12 5.00 -0.55
C MET A 7 -0.26 5.41 0.64
N VAL A 8 1.02 5.76 0.48
CA VAL A 8 1.92 6.05 1.61
C VAL A 8 2.47 7.45 1.62
N SER A 9 3.32 7.84 2.58
CA SER A 9 3.96 9.15 2.70
C SER A 9 5.32 9.04 3.35
N LYS A 10 6.38 9.64 2.82
CA LYS A 10 7.70 9.69 3.46
C LYS A 10 7.86 10.97 4.23
N GLN A 11 7.90 10.94 5.55
CA GLN A 11 8.22 12.12 6.36
C GLN A 11 9.38 11.83 7.31
N GLY A 12 10.37 12.73 7.37
CA GLY A 12 11.54 12.55 8.23
C GLY A 12 12.33 11.26 7.94
N GLY A 13 12.22 10.70 6.72
CA GLY A 13 12.84 9.44 6.32
C GLY A 13 12.00 8.18 6.54
N VAL A 14 10.78 8.29 7.09
CA VAL A 14 9.89 7.16 7.41
C VAL A 14 8.69 7.14 6.46
N TRP A 15 8.38 6.00 5.84
CA TRP A 15 7.25 5.82 4.91
C TRP A 15 5.96 5.31 5.61
N VAL A 16 4.82 5.97 5.43
CA VAL A 16 3.57 5.75 6.19
C VAL A 16 2.33 5.66 5.31
N GLN A 17 1.55 4.58 5.42
CA GLN A 17 0.42 4.25 4.55
C GLN A 17 -0.91 4.86 4.99
N GLU A 18 -1.43 5.80 4.24
CA GLU A 18 -2.67 6.52 4.54
C GLU A 18 -3.88 6.04 3.77
N GLY A 19 -3.66 5.37 2.64
CA GLY A 19 -4.75 4.89 1.81
C GLY A 19 -4.57 3.45 1.37
N ILE A 20 -5.62 2.89 0.79
CA ILE A 20 -5.60 1.67 -0.02
C ILE A 20 -6.45 1.96 -1.24
N VAL A 21 -5.96 1.70 -2.44
CA VAL A 21 -6.76 1.88 -3.67
C VAL A 21 -8.06 1.08 -3.52
N SER A 22 -9.19 1.77 -3.60
CA SER A 22 -10.54 1.20 -3.46
C SER A 22 -11.19 1.02 -4.84
N TYR A 23 -11.34 2.09 -5.63
CA TYR A 23 -11.88 1.98 -7.00
C TYR A 23 -11.43 3.13 -7.91
N GLY A 24 -11.86 3.11 -9.17
CA GLY A 24 -11.66 4.15 -10.18
C GLY A 24 -12.46 3.77 -11.43
N PHE A 25 -12.90 4.74 -12.22
CA PHE A 25 -13.52 4.43 -13.52
C PHE A 25 -12.41 3.94 -14.47
N GLY A 26 -12.35 2.62 -14.69
CA GLY A 26 -11.26 1.97 -15.42
C GLY A 26 -9.89 2.04 -14.70
N CYS A 27 -8.88 1.37 -15.25
CA CYS A 27 -7.52 1.34 -14.69
C CYS A 27 -6.85 2.72 -14.77
N ALA A 28 -7.21 3.62 -13.86
CA ALA A 28 -6.76 5.01 -13.83
C ALA A 28 -6.98 5.72 -15.18
N GLN A 29 -8.23 5.71 -15.67
CA GLN A 29 -8.56 6.42 -16.91
C GLN A 29 -8.17 7.90 -16.84
N PRO A 30 -7.70 8.47 -17.94
CA PRO A 30 -7.58 9.91 -18.06
C PRO A 30 -8.93 10.57 -17.72
N ASN A 31 -8.87 11.53 -16.80
CA ASN A 31 -9.86 12.51 -16.37
C ASN A 31 -10.73 12.05 -15.20
N TYR A 32 -10.35 10.94 -14.57
CA TYR A 32 -10.97 10.46 -13.34
C TYR A 32 -9.96 10.39 -12.22
N PRO A 33 -10.30 10.91 -11.03
CA PRO A 33 -9.42 10.75 -9.88
C PRO A 33 -9.35 9.27 -9.47
N GLY A 34 -8.16 8.81 -9.04
CA GLY A 34 -8.05 7.57 -8.26
C GLY A 34 -8.85 7.68 -6.98
N VAL A 35 -9.26 6.57 -6.36
CA VAL A 35 -10.02 6.58 -5.11
C VAL A 35 -9.38 5.65 -4.08
N TYR A 36 -8.93 6.18 -2.92
CA TYR A 36 -8.32 5.39 -1.83
C TYR A 36 -9.06 5.40 -0.47
N THR A 37 -9.29 4.22 0.10
CA THR A 37 -9.76 4.02 1.49
C THR A 37 -8.76 4.51 2.51
N ARG A 38 -9.18 5.43 3.38
CA ARG A 38 -8.38 5.99 4.48
C ARG A 38 -8.08 4.96 5.57
N VAL A 39 -6.86 4.41 5.58
CA VAL A 39 -6.48 3.31 6.51
C VAL A 39 -6.51 3.74 7.96
N SER A 40 -6.15 5.00 8.13
CA SER A 40 -6.43 5.85 9.24
C SER A 40 -7.74 5.45 9.95
N GLN A 41 -8.93 5.50 9.36
CA GLN A 41 -10.20 5.22 10.10
C GLN A 41 -10.32 3.81 10.73
N TYR A 42 -9.40 2.90 10.43
CA TYR A 42 -9.46 1.49 10.79
C TYR A 42 -8.49 1.11 11.92
N GLN A 43 -7.74 2.04 12.52
CA GLN A 43 -6.75 1.69 13.56
C GLN A 43 -7.32 0.82 14.69
N SER A 44 -8.49 1.16 15.23
CA SER A 44 -9.11 0.39 16.32
C SER A 44 -9.38 -1.05 15.88
N TRP A 45 -10.00 -1.22 14.71
CA TRP A 45 -10.25 -2.52 14.12
C TRP A 45 -8.94 -3.29 13.83
N ILE A 46 -7.92 -2.63 13.29
CA ILE A 46 -6.59 -3.21 13.01
C ILE A 46 -5.96 -3.71 14.32
N ASN A 47 -6.04 -2.94 15.40
CA ASN A 47 -5.52 -3.33 16.71
C ASN A 47 -6.29 -4.49 17.34
N ASP A 48 -7.61 -4.56 17.11
CA ASP A 48 -8.43 -5.68 17.58
C ASP A 48 -8.10 -6.98 16.83
N GLN A 49 -7.74 -6.89 15.55
CA GLN A 49 -7.31 -8.06 14.77
C GLN A 49 -5.86 -8.48 15.09
N ILE A 50 -4.97 -7.51 15.34
CA ILE A 50 -3.54 -7.73 15.56
C ILE A 50 -3.24 -7.68 17.07
N THR A 51 -3.53 -8.81 17.74
CA THR A 51 -3.34 -8.96 19.20
C THR A 51 -1.87 -9.12 19.63
N SER A 52 -0.94 -9.30 18.69
CA SER A 52 0.51 -9.35 18.95
C SER A 52 1.28 -8.62 17.85
N ASN A 53 2.30 -7.82 18.23
CA ASN A 53 3.09 -6.98 17.31
C ASN A 53 2.22 -6.00 16.51
N GLN A 54 1.51 -5.13 17.24
CA GLN A 54 0.68 -4.10 16.63
C GLN A 54 1.49 -3.23 15.65
N PRO A 55 0.86 -2.75 14.56
CA PRO A 55 1.50 -1.82 13.65
C PRO A 55 2.00 -0.57 14.37
N GLY A 56 3.10 0.00 13.89
CA GLY A 56 3.58 1.30 14.36
C GLY A 56 2.68 2.41 13.82
N PHE A 57 1.77 2.91 14.67
CA PHE A 57 0.99 4.11 14.36
C PHE A 57 1.80 5.35 14.72
N VAL A 58 1.86 6.31 13.79
CA VAL A 58 2.57 7.58 13.98
C VAL A 58 1.59 8.74 13.97
N THR A 59 1.81 9.74 14.83
CA THR A 59 1.01 10.98 14.88
C THR A 59 1.57 11.99 13.89
N TYR A 60 0.72 12.49 13.00
CA TYR A 60 1.05 13.50 11.98
C TYR A 60 0.46 14.87 12.36
N MET A 61 1.17 15.94 12.04
CA MET A 61 0.72 17.34 12.17
C MET A 61 0.92 18.00 10.81
N SER A 62 -0.15 18.14 10.03
CA SER A 62 -0.14 19.04 8.88
C SER A 62 -0.18 20.49 9.35
N THR A 63 0.56 21.37 8.66
CA THR A 63 0.51 22.83 8.89
C THR A 63 -0.66 23.49 8.17
N GLY A 64 -1.48 22.73 7.45
CA GLY A 64 -2.68 23.20 6.75
C GLY A 64 -3.87 23.41 7.68
N THR A 65 -4.78 24.32 7.30
CA THR A 65 -6.04 24.54 8.02
C THR A 65 -7.06 23.51 7.54
N ASP A 66 -7.47 22.61 8.43
CA ASP A 66 -8.51 21.63 8.16
C ASP A 66 -9.89 22.18 8.57
N GLY A 67 -10.88 22.04 7.69
CA GLY A 67 -12.20 22.65 7.81
C GLY A 67 -13.26 21.78 8.48
N ASP A 68 -12.98 20.49 8.76
CA ASP A 68 -14.01 19.55 9.19
C ASP A 68 -13.73 18.75 10.48
N LEU A 69 -12.57 18.91 11.13
CA LEU A 69 -12.25 18.16 12.35
C LEU A 69 -12.51 18.95 13.63
N SER A 70 -13.53 18.53 14.38
CA SER A 70 -13.62 18.81 15.82
C SER A 70 -13.94 17.54 16.62
N VAL A 71 -12.92 16.77 17.00
CA VAL A 71 -12.97 15.91 18.20
C VAL A 71 -11.56 15.77 18.79
N SER A 72 -11.46 15.92 20.12
CA SER A 72 -10.26 15.62 20.90
C SER A 72 -10.62 14.63 22.02
N CYS A 73 -9.81 13.59 22.21
CA CYS A 73 -9.82 12.78 23.44
C CYS A 73 -8.38 12.60 23.94
N THR A 74 -8.15 12.90 25.22
CA THR A 74 -6.88 12.68 25.90
C THR A 74 -6.98 11.52 26.90
N GLY A 75 -5.91 10.71 26.95
CA GLY A 75 -5.54 9.93 28.13
C GLY A 75 -5.68 8.41 28.03
N LEU A 76 -4.59 7.71 27.66
CA LEU A 76 -4.27 6.36 28.13
C LEU A 76 -2.74 6.18 28.25
N PRO A 77 -2.24 5.40 29.23
CA PRO A 77 -0.82 5.25 29.54
C PRO A 77 -0.08 4.28 28.60
N PRO A 78 1.27 4.36 28.52
CA PRO A 78 2.05 3.57 27.57
C PRO A 78 2.18 2.10 28.00
N ILE A 79 1.95 1.18 27.07
CA ILE A 79 2.28 -0.24 27.20
C ILE A 79 3.73 -0.43 26.76
N THR A 80 4.54 -1.06 27.61
CA THR A 80 5.92 -1.47 27.30
C THR A 80 5.94 -2.88 26.70
N THR A 81 6.43 -3.02 25.47
CA THR A 81 6.66 -4.34 24.83
C THR A 81 8.12 -4.46 24.41
N THR A 82 8.81 -5.48 24.95
CA THR A 82 10.24 -5.78 24.78
C THR A 82 10.50 -6.73 23.60
N ALA A 83 10.08 -6.35 22.40
CA ALA A 83 10.58 -6.94 21.16
C ALA A 83 11.49 -5.90 20.47
N PRO A 84 12.59 -6.29 19.79
CA PRO A 84 13.36 -5.34 19.00
C PRO A 84 12.40 -4.61 18.03
N PRO A 85 12.45 -3.27 17.96
CA PRO A 85 11.49 -2.51 17.17
C PRO A 85 11.61 -2.90 15.70
N VAL A 86 10.54 -3.43 15.14
CA VAL A 86 10.39 -3.58 13.69
C VAL A 86 10.12 -2.19 13.16
N PHE A 87 11.11 -1.57 12.53
CA PHE A 87 10.95 -0.25 11.93
C PHE A 87 10.28 -0.41 10.56
N CYS A 88 9.00 -0.04 10.49
CA CYS A 88 8.27 0.04 9.23
C CYS A 88 8.73 1.26 8.41
N GLY A 89 8.43 1.24 7.13
CA GLY A 89 8.66 2.38 6.25
C GLY A 89 10.14 2.72 6.07
N GLN A 90 11.03 1.74 6.17
CA GLN A 90 12.44 1.90 5.83
C GLN A 90 12.70 1.26 4.48
N ALA A 91 13.24 2.04 3.54
CA ALA A 91 13.70 1.56 2.25
C ALA A 91 15.20 1.84 2.10
N PRO A 92 16.07 0.93 2.58
CA PRO A 92 17.52 1.18 2.65
C PRO A 92 18.17 1.47 1.30
N LEU A 93 17.59 0.95 0.20
CA LEU A 93 18.07 1.14 -1.16
C LEU A 93 17.38 2.31 -1.89
N ASN A 94 16.49 3.04 -1.22
CA ASN A 94 15.78 4.21 -1.75
C ASN A 94 16.29 5.50 -1.09
N SER A 95 17.54 5.86 -1.41
CA SER A 95 18.30 6.95 -0.78
C SER A 95 18.03 8.35 -1.34
N GLY A 96 16.84 8.60 -1.92
CA GLY A 96 16.30 9.96 -2.02
C GLY A 96 16.61 10.78 -3.29
N SER A 97 16.85 10.15 -4.44
CA SER A 97 16.75 10.85 -5.73
C SER A 97 15.89 10.04 -6.69
N LEU A 98 14.57 10.07 -6.45
CA LEU A 98 13.57 9.55 -7.37
C LEU A 98 13.37 10.55 -8.52
N GLY A 99 14.45 10.86 -9.24
CA GLY A 99 14.39 11.72 -10.40
C GLY A 99 13.79 10.97 -11.57
N GLY A 100 12.52 11.25 -11.91
CA GLY A 100 11.85 11.08 -13.21
C GLY A 100 11.94 9.74 -13.97
N SER A 101 12.68 8.75 -13.47
CA SER A 101 12.91 7.48 -14.14
C SER A 101 11.80 6.51 -13.79
N SER A 102 11.07 6.06 -14.81
CA SER A 102 10.03 5.01 -14.71
C SER A 102 10.63 3.65 -14.33
N VAL A 103 11.96 3.48 -14.44
CA VAL A 103 12.66 2.23 -14.18
C VAL A 103 12.95 2.06 -12.69
N THR A 104 12.33 1.07 -12.05
CA THR A 104 12.65 0.70 -10.65
C THR A 104 13.91 -0.17 -10.58
N THR A 105 14.61 -0.15 -9.45
CA THR A 105 15.70 -1.08 -9.11
C THR A 105 15.28 -2.07 -8.02
N ASP A 106 16.01 -3.17 -7.89
CA ASP A 106 15.73 -4.18 -6.87
C ASP A 106 15.77 -3.56 -5.47
N GLY A 107 14.69 -3.74 -4.70
CA GLY A 107 14.59 -3.23 -3.33
C GLY A 107 14.33 -1.72 -3.22
N LEU A 108 14.03 -1.04 -4.33
CA LEU A 108 13.56 0.35 -4.30
C LEU A 108 12.25 0.49 -3.51
N TRP A 109 11.39 -0.52 -3.62
CA TRP A 109 10.10 -0.63 -2.95
C TRP A 109 10.00 -1.97 -2.20
N PRO A 110 10.65 -2.10 -1.02
CA PRO A 110 10.86 -3.40 -0.36
C PRO A 110 9.60 -4.01 0.26
N TRP A 111 8.50 -3.26 0.33
CA TRP A 111 7.19 -3.74 0.78
C TRP A 111 6.32 -4.32 -0.34
N MET A 112 6.74 -4.20 -1.60
CA MET A 112 5.98 -4.69 -2.75
C MET A 112 5.69 -6.18 -2.66
N ALA A 113 4.41 -6.53 -2.77
CA ALA A 113 3.94 -7.89 -2.86
C ALA A 113 3.30 -8.16 -4.23
N SER A 114 3.73 -9.25 -4.88
CA SER A 114 3.03 -9.85 -6.01
C SER A 114 2.11 -10.94 -5.49
N LEU A 115 0.80 -10.73 -5.58
CA LEU A 115 -0.21 -11.72 -5.23
C LEU A 115 -0.46 -12.62 -6.42
N GLN A 116 -0.22 -13.90 -6.22
CA GLN A 116 -0.33 -14.90 -7.28
C GLN A 116 -1.40 -15.91 -6.96
N LYS A 117 -2.26 -16.17 -7.94
CA LYS A 117 -3.24 -17.26 -7.91
C LYS A 117 -2.75 -18.37 -8.84
N ASN A 118 -2.56 -19.57 -8.30
CA ASN A 118 -2.02 -20.71 -9.05
C ASN A 118 -0.68 -20.41 -9.78
N GLY A 119 0.17 -19.56 -9.20
CA GLY A 119 1.48 -19.20 -9.76
C GLY A 119 1.47 -18.10 -10.83
N GLN A 120 0.31 -17.47 -11.09
CA GLN A 120 0.21 -16.30 -11.97
C GLN A 120 -0.12 -15.06 -11.15
N HIS A 121 0.55 -13.94 -11.45
CA HIS A 121 0.25 -12.66 -10.84
C HIS A 121 -1.16 -12.20 -11.17
N VAL A 122 -1.89 -11.75 -10.15
CA VAL A 122 -3.27 -11.26 -10.26
C VAL A 122 -3.38 -9.83 -9.75
N CYS A 123 -2.77 -9.55 -8.60
CA CYS A 123 -2.82 -8.23 -7.97
C CYS A 123 -1.50 -7.90 -7.27
N GLY A 124 -1.26 -6.62 -7.06
CA GLY A 124 -0.30 -6.10 -6.12
C GLY A 124 -0.83 -6.08 -4.68
N GLY A 125 0.07 -5.77 -3.77
CA GLY A 125 -0.23 -5.52 -2.38
C GLY A 125 1.03 -5.05 -1.67
N THR A 126 0.91 -4.83 -0.36
CA THR A 126 2.07 -4.45 0.46
C THR A 126 2.15 -5.14 1.78
N LEU A 127 3.39 -5.45 2.15
CA LEU A 127 3.72 -5.91 3.48
C LEU A 127 3.52 -4.76 4.48
N VAL A 128 2.52 -4.85 5.34
CA VAL A 128 2.18 -3.82 6.35
C VAL A 128 2.58 -4.22 7.77
N SER A 129 2.88 -5.50 7.97
CA SER A 129 3.41 -6.07 9.22
C SER A 129 4.34 -7.25 8.90
N LEU A 130 4.91 -7.89 9.91
CA LEU A 130 5.79 -9.05 9.74
C LEU A 130 5.09 -10.27 9.11
N ASP A 131 3.77 -10.33 9.05
CA ASP A 131 3.04 -11.48 8.49
C ASP A 131 1.71 -11.08 7.82
N PHE A 132 1.50 -9.80 7.57
CA PHE A 132 0.29 -9.31 6.91
C PHE A 132 0.61 -8.53 5.65
N VAL A 133 -0.08 -8.92 4.57
CA VAL A 133 -0.12 -8.18 3.32
C VAL A 133 -1.49 -7.57 3.13
N LEU A 134 -1.50 -6.32 2.71
CA LEU A 134 -2.69 -5.54 2.43
C LEU A 134 -2.87 -5.44 0.91
N SER A 135 -4.11 -5.61 0.45
CA SER A 135 -4.51 -5.57 -0.95
C SER A 135 -6.00 -5.20 -1.04
N ASP A 136 -6.64 -5.42 -2.18
CA ASP A 136 -8.05 -5.08 -2.41
C ASP A 136 -8.94 -6.31 -2.46
N ALA A 137 -10.15 -6.13 -1.95
CA ALA A 137 -11.15 -7.17 -1.83
C ALA A 137 -11.60 -7.76 -3.19
N ASP A 138 -11.62 -6.98 -4.26
CA ASP A 138 -11.99 -7.33 -5.62
C ASP A 138 -10.97 -8.24 -6.30
N CYS A 139 -9.75 -8.34 -5.77
CA CYS A 139 -8.79 -9.36 -6.17
C CYS A 139 -9.26 -10.78 -5.82
N PHE A 140 -10.19 -10.92 -4.87
CA PHE A 140 -10.58 -12.19 -4.28
C PHE A 140 -12.04 -12.55 -4.58
N SER A 141 -12.31 -13.86 -4.65
CA SER A 141 -13.68 -14.36 -4.67
C SER A 141 -14.34 -14.18 -3.31
N LYS A 142 -15.67 -14.09 -3.27
CA LYS A 142 -16.48 -14.01 -2.05
C LYS A 142 -17.29 -15.33 -1.91
N PRO A 143 -16.90 -16.30 -1.05
CA PRO A 143 -15.80 -16.27 -0.07
C PRO A 143 -14.41 -16.53 -0.68
N PRO A 144 -13.33 -16.05 -0.05
CA PRO A 144 -11.98 -16.24 -0.54
C PRO A 144 -11.43 -17.63 -0.17
N ASN A 145 -10.64 -18.23 -1.06
CA ASN A 145 -9.92 -19.48 -0.79
C ASN A 145 -8.41 -19.22 -0.66
N ALA A 146 -7.91 -19.10 0.57
CA ALA A 146 -6.51 -18.79 0.88
C ALA A 146 -5.50 -19.76 0.24
N TYR A 147 -5.83 -21.05 0.10
CA TYR A 147 -4.91 -22.07 -0.40
C TYR A 147 -4.49 -21.89 -1.87
N GLN A 148 -5.26 -21.12 -2.64
CA GLN A 148 -4.95 -20.82 -4.04
C GLN A 148 -3.96 -19.67 -4.20
N TRP A 149 -3.67 -18.94 -3.11
CA TRP A 149 -2.89 -17.72 -3.14
C TRP A 149 -1.49 -17.89 -2.57
N THR A 150 -0.55 -17.30 -3.28
CA THR A 150 0.85 -17.16 -2.87
C THR A 150 1.22 -15.68 -2.91
N VAL A 151 1.89 -15.22 -1.87
CA VAL A 151 2.47 -13.87 -1.81
C VAL A 151 3.94 -13.98 -2.15
N VAL A 152 4.42 -13.19 -3.11
CA VAL A 152 5.84 -13.09 -3.44
C VAL A 152 6.35 -11.69 -3.09
N LEU A 153 7.35 -11.62 -2.21
CA LEU A 153 8.02 -10.39 -1.76
C LEU A 153 9.43 -10.30 -2.33
N GLY A 154 10.01 -9.10 -2.42
CA GLY A 154 11.40 -8.90 -2.89
C GLY A 154 11.61 -9.15 -4.39
N ARG A 155 10.52 -9.29 -5.15
CA ARG A 155 10.51 -9.50 -6.60
C ARG A 155 10.58 -8.16 -7.33
N ARG A 156 11.28 -8.13 -8.48
CA ARG A 156 11.23 -7.02 -9.44
C ARG A 156 10.61 -7.43 -10.77
N LYS A 157 10.93 -8.61 -11.29
CA LYS A 157 10.44 -9.12 -12.58
C LYS A 157 9.33 -10.15 -12.37
N GLN A 158 8.22 -10.08 -13.09
CA GLN A 158 7.21 -11.14 -13.05
C GLN A 158 7.71 -12.44 -13.69
N ASN A 159 8.53 -12.32 -14.73
CA ASN A 159 9.12 -13.43 -15.46
C ASN A 159 10.65 -13.44 -15.31
N GLY A 160 11.22 -14.64 -15.25
CA GLY A 160 12.67 -14.84 -15.07
C GLY A 160 13.07 -15.01 -13.60
N SER A 161 14.37 -14.90 -13.33
CA SER A 161 14.94 -15.09 -12.01
C SER A 161 15.02 -13.77 -11.24
N ASN A 162 14.61 -13.79 -9.96
CA ASN A 162 14.83 -12.70 -9.01
C ASN A 162 15.66 -13.25 -7.85
N ALA A 163 16.84 -12.68 -7.60
CA ALA A 163 17.75 -13.19 -6.56
C ALA A 163 17.24 -12.97 -5.12
N ASN A 164 16.36 -11.99 -4.94
CA ASN A 164 15.88 -11.52 -3.63
C ASN A 164 14.42 -11.89 -3.36
N GLU A 165 13.79 -12.68 -4.23
CA GLU A 165 12.38 -13.02 -4.06
C GLU A 165 12.17 -14.13 -3.02
N ALA A 166 11.09 -14.02 -2.25
CA ALA A 166 10.65 -15.04 -1.33
C ALA A 166 9.14 -15.25 -1.47
N SER A 167 8.73 -16.52 -1.52
CA SER A 167 7.34 -16.94 -1.71
C SER A 167 6.73 -17.46 -0.42
N PHE A 168 5.52 -17.01 -0.11
CA PHE A 168 4.81 -17.28 1.13
C PHE A 168 3.40 -17.77 0.84
N LYS A 169 3.01 -18.88 1.48
CA LYS A 169 1.63 -19.38 1.42
C LYS A 169 0.71 -18.49 2.26
N VAL A 170 -0.52 -18.32 1.82
CA VAL A 170 -1.54 -17.57 2.58
C VAL A 170 -2.33 -18.53 3.49
N SER A 171 -2.41 -18.18 4.77
CA SER A 171 -3.14 -18.95 5.78
C SER A 171 -4.60 -18.52 5.89
N ASN A 172 -4.86 -17.22 5.71
CA ASN A 172 -6.19 -16.64 5.80
C ASN A 172 -6.29 -15.36 4.95
N ILE A 173 -7.48 -15.10 4.41
CA ILE A 173 -7.82 -13.87 3.69
C ILE A 173 -9.06 -13.28 4.37
N SER A 174 -8.95 -12.05 4.84
CA SER A 174 -10.03 -11.30 5.47
C SER A 174 -10.43 -10.15 4.54
N LEU A 175 -11.68 -10.16 4.08
CA LEU A 175 -12.25 -9.10 3.23
C LEU A 175 -13.01 -8.11 4.10
N SER A 176 -12.86 -6.81 3.84
CA SER A 176 -13.64 -5.79 4.53
C SER A 176 -15.12 -5.90 4.17
N ASN A 177 -16.00 -5.77 5.18
CA ASN A 177 -17.45 -5.76 5.03
C ASN A 177 -18.03 -4.33 5.08
N ILE A 178 -17.17 -3.30 5.07
CA ILE A 178 -17.61 -1.90 5.16
C ILE A 178 -17.98 -1.40 3.76
N ALA A 179 -19.19 -0.83 3.63
CA ALA A 179 -19.70 -0.33 2.37
C ALA A 179 -18.77 0.77 1.81
N GLY A 180 -18.34 0.65 0.56
CA GLY A 180 -17.40 1.57 -0.08
C GLY A 180 -15.91 1.25 0.13
N SER A 181 -15.58 0.23 0.93
CA SER A 181 -14.19 -0.13 1.25
C SER A 181 -13.77 -1.43 0.60
N ASN A 182 -12.95 -1.32 -0.44
CA ASN A 182 -12.46 -2.46 -1.22
C ASN A 182 -11.12 -2.99 -0.67
N ILE A 183 -11.01 -3.26 0.62
CA ILE A 183 -9.71 -3.67 1.22
C ILE A 183 -9.71 -5.13 1.69
N ALA A 184 -8.56 -5.79 1.55
CA ALA A 184 -8.33 -7.18 1.97
C ALA A 184 -7.00 -7.35 2.69
N LEU A 185 -7.00 -8.16 3.76
CA LEU A 185 -5.81 -8.56 4.49
C LEU A 185 -5.51 -10.04 4.26
N LEU A 186 -4.26 -10.34 3.94
CA LEU A 186 -3.74 -11.67 3.74
C LEU A 186 -2.74 -11.99 4.86
N LYS A 187 -3.01 -13.06 5.61
CA LYS A 187 -2.12 -13.56 6.65
C LYS A 187 -1.15 -14.58 6.08
N LEU A 188 0.14 -14.31 6.14
CA LEU A 188 1.18 -15.23 5.71
C LEU A 188 1.29 -16.43 6.66
N SER A 189 1.51 -17.63 6.10
CA SER A 189 1.67 -18.85 6.89
C SER A 189 2.99 -18.89 7.65
N THR A 190 4.00 -18.16 7.14
CA THR A 190 5.33 -18.03 7.72
C THR A 190 5.78 -16.58 7.62
N ARG A 191 6.45 -16.09 8.67
CA ARG A 191 7.01 -14.73 8.69
C ARG A 191 8.16 -14.60 7.68
N PRO A 192 8.21 -13.54 6.85
CA PRO A 192 9.37 -13.22 6.03
C PRO A 192 10.57 -12.84 6.89
N THR A 193 11.75 -13.20 6.41
CA THR A 193 13.00 -12.64 6.94
C THR A 193 13.19 -11.25 6.35
N LEU A 194 13.26 -10.23 7.21
CA LEU A 194 13.48 -8.86 6.75
C LEU A 194 14.88 -8.70 6.15
N SER A 195 14.97 -7.89 5.10
CA SER A 195 16.21 -7.60 4.37
C SER A 195 16.13 -6.23 3.71
N ASN A 196 17.16 -5.82 2.96
CA ASN A 196 17.11 -4.59 2.16
C ASN A 196 16.02 -4.62 1.05
N TYR A 197 15.48 -5.81 0.75
CA TYR A 197 14.50 -6.05 -0.32
C TYR A 197 13.11 -6.42 0.21
N ILE A 198 12.99 -6.73 1.51
CA ILE A 198 11.75 -7.11 2.17
C ILE A 198 11.65 -6.32 3.48
N GLN A 199 10.80 -5.30 3.51
CA GLN A 199 10.55 -4.46 4.68
C GLN A 199 9.06 -4.12 4.74
N PRO A 200 8.45 -4.02 5.93
CA PRO A 200 7.08 -3.57 6.04
C PRO A 200 6.99 -2.06 5.84
N ILE A 201 5.86 -1.59 5.33
CA ILE A 201 5.50 -0.17 5.24
C ILE A 201 4.75 0.27 6.48
N CYS A 202 4.90 1.53 6.94
CA CYS A 202 4.06 2.00 8.06
C CYS A 202 2.64 2.23 7.55
N VAL A 203 1.69 2.42 8.47
CA VAL A 203 0.28 2.71 8.18
C VAL A 203 -0.18 3.90 9.02
N VAL A 204 -0.85 4.86 8.40
CA VAL A 204 -1.31 6.13 8.97
C VAL A 204 -2.56 5.94 9.80
N THR A 205 -2.64 6.81 10.80
CA THR A 205 -3.56 6.86 11.92
C THR A 205 -4.85 7.64 11.58
N PRO A 206 -6.03 7.25 12.13
CA PRO A 206 -7.33 7.89 11.89
C PRO A 206 -7.31 9.41 11.90
N GLY A 207 -7.99 10.03 10.95
CA GLY A 207 -8.13 11.48 10.84
C GLY A 207 -7.08 12.19 9.97
N GLN A 208 -5.96 11.55 9.60
CA GLN A 208 -4.92 12.22 8.80
C GLN A 208 -5.22 12.20 7.29
N THR A 209 -5.29 13.39 6.66
CA THR A 209 -5.49 13.63 5.22
C THR A 209 -4.16 14.05 4.57
N PHE A 210 -4.03 13.78 3.27
CA PHE A 210 -3.04 14.47 2.44
C PHE A 210 -3.57 15.80 1.93
N SER A 211 -2.75 16.84 2.00
CA SER A 211 -3.02 18.09 1.29
C SER A 211 -2.95 17.90 -0.22
N GLU A 212 -3.84 18.59 -0.95
CA GLU A 212 -3.71 18.73 -2.40
C GLU A 212 -2.32 19.27 -2.77
N GLY A 213 -1.73 18.72 -3.82
CA GLY A 213 -0.36 19.01 -4.25
C GLY A 213 0.72 18.14 -3.62
N THR A 214 0.39 17.25 -2.67
CA THR A 214 1.38 16.29 -2.11
C THR A 214 1.88 15.36 -3.21
N THR A 215 3.22 15.27 -3.38
CA THR A 215 3.82 14.39 -4.39
C THR A 215 3.80 12.93 -3.94
N CYS A 216 3.34 12.04 -4.81
CA CYS A 216 3.18 10.60 -4.61
C CYS A 216 3.70 9.74 -5.74
N TRP A 217 4.01 8.47 -5.43
CA TRP A 217 4.55 7.50 -6.38
C TRP A 217 3.70 6.23 -6.40
N ALA A 218 3.05 5.93 -7.52
CA ALA A 218 2.42 4.62 -7.74
C ALA A 218 3.46 3.63 -8.25
N ALA A 219 3.57 2.41 -7.72
CA ALA A 219 4.50 1.40 -8.26
C ALA A 219 3.87 0.02 -8.41
N GLY A 220 3.81 -0.52 -9.62
CA GLY A 220 3.16 -1.80 -9.89
C GLY A 220 3.77 -2.52 -11.09
N TRP A 221 3.27 -3.73 -11.36
CA TRP A 221 3.58 -4.47 -12.56
C TRP A 221 2.46 -4.25 -13.58
N SER A 222 2.80 -3.85 -14.80
CA SER A 222 1.84 -3.86 -15.90
C SER A 222 1.78 -5.25 -16.52
N SER A 223 0.57 -5.75 -16.78
CA SER A 223 0.35 -6.92 -17.62
C SER A 223 0.78 -6.54 -19.04
N GLY A 224 1.99 -6.94 -19.43
CA GLY A 224 2.49 -6.67 -20.77
C GLY A 224 1.59 -7.39 -21.76
N GLN A 225 1.21 -6.71 -22.85
CA GLN A 225 0.67 -7.37 -24.05
C GLN A 225 1.76 -8.24 -24.71
N GLY A 226 2.22 -9.30 -24.02
CA GLY A 226 2.97 -10.42 -24.58
C GLY A 226 4.28 -10.10 -25.30
N GLY A 227 5.25 -9.41 -24.69
CA GLY A 227 6.55 -9.25 -25.37
C GLY A 227 7.76 -8.65 -24.64
N ALA A 228 7.62 -7.95 -23.51
CA ALA A 228 8.75 -7.35 -22.78
C ALA A 228 8.84 -7.86 -21.33
N GLU A 229 10.04 -7.80 -20.72
CA GLU A 229 10.19 -8.12 -19.29
C GLU A 229 9.20 -7.28 -18.47
N GLU A 230 8.25 -7.95 -17.80
CA GLU A 230 7.28 -7.35 -16.89
C GLU A 230 7.98 -6.95 -15.58
N VAL A 231 8.76 -5.88 -15.67
CA VAL A 231 9.48 -5.26 -14.56
C VAL A 231 8.55 -4.36 -13.76
N LEU A 232 8.81 -4.26 -12.45
CA LEU A 232 8.16 -3.28 -11.59
C LEU A 232 8.44 -1.87 -12.14
N GLN A 233 7.40 -1.07 -12.31
CA GLN A 233 7.48 0.32 -12.74
C GLN A 233 7.01 1.25 -11.63
N GLN A 234 7.41 2.50 -11.68
CA GLN A 234 6.92 3.55 -10.79
C GLN A 234 6.48 4.78 -11.57
N LEU A 235 5.54 5.52 -11.02
CA LEU A 235 4.97 6.70 -11.63
C LEU A 235 4.71 7.76 -10.57
N GLN A 236 5.29 8.95 -10.76
CA GLN A 236 5.07 10.10 -9.90
C GLN A 236 3.73 10.77 -10.25
N THR A 237 3.01 11.24 -9.25
CA THR A 237 1.72 11.94 -9.32
C THR A 237 1.58 12.89 -8.14
N SER A 238 0.51 13.67 -8.08
CA SER A 238 0.22 14.58 -6.99
C SER A 238 -1.21 14.40 -6.49
N VAL A 239 -1.46 14.59 -5.19
CA VAL A 239 -2.82 14.53 -4.62
C VAL A 239 -3.68 15.67 -5.17
N VAL A 240 -4.93 15.39 -5.55
CA VAL A 240 -5.90 16.37 -6.07
C VAL A 240 -7.25 16.24 -5.37
N ASN A 241 -8.09 17.27 -5.49
CA ASN A 241 -9.46 17.22 -5.00
C ASN A 241 -10.28 16.17 -5.76
N CYS A 242 -11.03 15.34 -5.04
CA CYS A 242 -11.91 14.31 -5.62
C CYS A 242 -13.18 14.87 -6.27
N GLY A 243 -13.46 16.17 -6.15
CA GLY A 243 -14.66 16.83 -6.64
C GLY A 243 -15.92 16.21 -6.07
N ASN A 244 -16.86 15.83 -6.92
CA ASN A 244 -18.15 15.23 -6.51
C ASN A 244 -18.03 13.77 -6.03
N ALA A 245 -16.86 13.15 -6.16
CA ALA A 245 -16.58 11.80 -5.66
C ALA A 245 -16.02 11.81 -4.23
N SER A 246 -15.93 12.98 -3.58
CA SER A 246 -15.39 13.16 -2.23
C SER A 246 -16.27 12.46 -1.19
N THR A 247 -15.91 11.24 -0.82
CA THR A 247 -16.34 10.64 0.45
C THR A 247 -15.12 10.50 1.36
N SER A 248 -15.31 10.30 2.67
CA SER A 248 -14.22 10.16 3.65
C SER A 248 -13.24 9.02 3.37
N ASP A 249 -13.64 8.10 2.49
CA ASP A 249 -13.00 6.82 2.24
C ASP A 249 -12.25 6.83 0.90
N ILE A 250 -11.94 8.03 0.37
CA ILE A 250 -11.47 8.23 -1.00
C ILE A 250 -10.41 9.33 -1.03
N ILE A 251 -9.23 9.03 -1.60
CA ILE A 251 -8.19 10.01 -1.96
C ILE A 251 -7.95 9.99 -3.47
N CYS A 252 -7.49 11.09 -4.06
CA CYS A 252 -7.43 11.27 -5.50
C CYS A 252 -6.09 11.84 -5.95
N THR A 253 -5.62 11.46 -7.14
CA THR A 253 -4.35 11.96 -7.71
C THR A 253 -4.49 12.48 -9.13
N GLU A 254 -3.53 13.29 -9.58
CA GLU A 254 -3.44 13.78 -10.96
C GLU A 254 -3.51 12.64 -11.99
N GLN A 255 -4.09 12.93 -13.14
CA GLN A 255 -4.22 11.98 -14.24
C GLN A 255 -2.86 11.49 -14.75
N PHE A 256 -2.81 10.20 -15.04
CA PHE A 256 -1.74 9.62 -15.81
C PHE A 256 -2.01 9.82 -17.31
N THR A 257 -1.00 10.21 -18.08
CA THR A 257 -1.10 10.47 -19.53
C THR A 257 -0.92 9.23 -20.39
N GLU A 258 -0.64 8.06 -19.81
CA GLU A 258 -0.42 6.80 -20.54
C GLU A 258 -1.08 5.60 -19.84
N ASP A 259 -1.58 4.63 -20.63
CA ASP A 259 -2.14 3.33 -20.24
C ASP A 259 -1.08 2.38 -19.63
N GLN A 260 -0.25 2.88 -18.72
CA GLN A 260 0.77 2.11 -18.00
C GLN A 260 0.38 1.81 -16.55
N SER A 261 -0.80 2.26 -16.13
CA SER A 261 -1.34 1.96 -14.81
C SER A 261 -1.90 0.55 -14.79
N GLY A 262 -0.97 -0.41 -14.85
CA GLY A 262 -1.16 -1.75 -14.33
C GLY A 262 -1.90 -1.61 -13.02
N SER A 263 -2.85 -2.49 -12.86
CA SER A 263 -3.60 -2.40 -11.66
C SER A 263 -2.52 -2.60 -10.47
N GLY A 264 -2.55 -1.85 -9.33
CA GLY A 264 -2.44 -2.15 -7.87
C GLY A 264 -1.18 -2.33 -7.17
N GLY A 265 -0.27 -1.62 -7.78
CA GLY A 265 0.78 -0.97 -7.09
C GLY A 265 0.36 -0.01 -5.97
N PRO A 266 1.09 -0.01 -4.83
CA PRO A 266 1.08 1.08 -3.87
C PRO A 266 1.27 2.44 -4.51
N LEU A 267 0.41 3.42 -4.19
CA LEU A 267 0.73 4.84 -4.18
C LEU A 267 1.60 5.18 -2.96
N MET A 268 2.55 6.10 -3.07
CA MET A 268 3.60 6.29 -2.05
C MET A 268 4.06 7.73 -2.09
N CYS A 269 3.42 8.63 -1.36
CA CYS A 269 3.74 10.02 -1.12
C CYS A 269 5.09 10.26 -0.42
N VAL A 270 5.66 11.44 -0.61
CA VAL A 270 6.71 12.00 0.23
C VAL A 270 6.12 13.29 0.79
N LEU A 271 6.19 13.42 2.11
CA LEU A 271 5.85 14.64 2.83
C LEU A 271 7.17 15.30 3.20
N ASP A 272 7.44 16.45 2.59
CA ASP A 272 8.56 17.31 2.99
C ASP A 272 8.43 17.75 4.46
#